data_AF-K7FVK9-F1
#
_entry.id   AF-K7FVK9-F1
#
_cell.length_a   1.000
_cell.length_b   1.000
_cell.length_c   1.000
_cell.angle_alpha   90.00
_cell.angle_beta   90.00
_cell.angle_gamma   90.00
#
_symmetry.space_group_name_H-M   'P 1'
#
loop_
_entity.id
_entity.type
_entity.pdbx_description
1 polymer ?
#
loop_
_entity_poly.entity_id
_entity_poly.type
_entity_poly.pdbx_seq_one_letter_code
_entity_poly.pdbx_strand_id
1 'polypeptide(L)'
;QILLDELSSTKHWVSMHVSDHSGFHYRKFLIKSLISRTVTNNSILVQNQLVNEQTPSLPKNEKNEVFEAASTEDQRIDLAHLLEEELEFCTDLIDTFPGHETLWCHREDLSIKYPFEAVSHVSQAMDVDGLNDSSKQGYTQETKRLKRAPTQDSLGLEMEYRFIDNILANCRDVEQARFATAYRKWLISFLGQ
;
A
#
# COMPACT_ATOMS: atom_id res chain seq x y z
N GLN A 1 0.42 -10.10 -14.17
CA GLN A 1 1.26 -9.96 -15.38
C GLN A 1 1.27 -8.57 -15.99
N ILE A 2 0.55 -8.24 -17.09
CA ILE A 2 0.85 -7.07 -17.93
C ILE A 2 1.23 -5.77 -17.18
N LEU A 3 0.41 -5.29 -16.24
CA LEU A 3 0.69 -4.05 -15.49
C LEU A 3 1.96 -4.11 -14.61
N LEU A 4 2.30 -5.28 -14.05
CA LEU A 4 3.53 -5.48 -13.28
C LEU A 4 4.74 -5.50 -14.22
N ASP A 5 4.62 -6.20 -15.35
CA ASP A 5 5.68 -6.27 -16.36
C ASP A 5 5.97 -4.86 -16.92
N GLU A 6 4.93 -4.06 -17.11
CA GLU A 6 5.03 -2.67 -17.54
C GLU A 6 5.61 -1.73 -16.49
N LEU A 7 5.23 -1.88 -15.22
CA LEU A 7 5.85 -1.13 -14.13
C LEU A 7 7.34 -1.48 -14.01
N SER A 8 7.70 -2.75 -14.20
CA SER A 8 9.10 -3.20 -14.21
C SER A 8 9.86 -2.63 -15.40
N SER A 9 9.30 -2.68 -16.62
CA SER A 9 9.97 -2.22 -17.84
C SER A 9 10.26 -0.71 -17.85
N THR A 10 9.46 0.09 -17.14
CA THR A 10 9.66 1.54 -17.05
C THR A 10 10.73 1.97 -16.05
N LYS A 11 11.23 1.08 -15.17
CA LYS A 11 12.24 1.43 -14.13
C LYS A 11 13.52 1.99 -14.74
N HIS A 12 14.06 1.31 -15.74
CA HIS A 12 15.30 1.74 -16.39
C HIS A 12 15.13 3.12 -17.04
N TRP A 13 14.01 3.34 -17.72
CA TRP A 13 13.77 4.61 -18.41
C TRP A 13 13.73 5.78 -17.42
N VAL A 14 12.97 5.68 -16.33
CA VAL A 14 12.89 6.78 -15.34
C VAL A 14 14.20 6.98 -14.58
N SER A 15 15.00 5.93 -14.38
CA SER A 15 16.33 6.04 -13.78
C SER A 15 17.30 6.86 -14.64
N MET A 16 17.10 6.87 -15.96
CA MET A 16 17.87 7.70 -16.89
C MET A 16 17.29 9.12 -17.04
N HIS A 17 16.03 9.33 -16.66
CA HIS A 17 15.28 10.58 -16.87
C HIS A 17 14.64 11.05 -15.56
N VAL A 18 15.43 11.17 -14.50
CA VAL A 18 14.97 11.47 -13.14
C VAL A 18 14.19 12.78 -12.98
N SER A 19 14.36 13.73 -13.92
CA SER A 19 13.60 14.99 -13.92
C SER A 19 12.26 14.91 -14.66
N ASP A 20 11.97 13.86 -15.43
CA ASP A 20 10.72 13.79 -16.19
C ASP A 20 9.54 13.37 -15.31
N HIS A 21 8.73 14.36 -14.93
CA HIS A 21 7.48 14.16 -14.21
C HIS A 21 6.54 13.17 -14.91
N SER A 22 6.48 13.17 -16.24
CA SER A 22 5.58 12.32 -17.02
C SER A 22 5.88 10.84 -16.79
N GLY A 23 7.16 10.48 -16.68
CA GLY A 23 7.60 9.12 -16.39
C GLY A 23 7.13 8.65 -15.01
N PHE A 24 7.36 9.45 -13.97
CA PHE A 24 6.91 9.14 -12.61
C PHE A 24 5.38 9.16 -12.47
N HIS A 25 4.70 10.08 -13.16
CA HIS A 25 3.23 10.08 -13.23
C HIS A 25 2.70 8.79 -13.87
N TYR A 26 3.36 8.28 -14.91
CA TYR A 26 2.96 7.02 -15.54
C TYR A 26 3.13 5.84 -14.57
N ARG A 27 4.27 5.76 -13.87
CA ARG A 27 4.49 4.74 -12.83
C ARG A 27 3.43 4.81 -11.73
N LYS A 28 3.12 6.02 -11.25
CA LYS A 28 2.03 6.25 -10.28
C LYS A 28 0.68 5.76 -10.80
N PHE A 29 0.39 5.98 -12.09
CA PHE A 29 -0.82 5.46 -12.73
C PHE A 29 -0.87 3.93 -12.75
N LEU A 30 0.25 3.27 -13.06
CA LEU A 30 0.35 1.80 -13.04
C LEU A 30 0.12 1.23 -11.64
N ILE A 31 0.75 1.79 -10.62
CA ILE A 31 0.58 1.39 -9.21
C ILE A 31 -0.88 1.56 -8.77
N LYS A 32 -1.50 2.70 -9.07
CA LYS A 32 -2.92 2.93 -8.79
C LYS A 32 -3.84 1.92 -9.49
N SER A 33 -3.51 1.56 -10.72
CA SER A 33 -4.27 0.58 -11.50
C SER A 33 -4.14 -0.82 -10.90
N LEU A 34 -2.95 -1.19 -10.44
CA LEU A 34 -2.69 -2.45 -9.74
C LEU A 34 -3.49 -2.54 -8.44
N ILE A 35 -3.46 -1.48 -7.62
CA ILE A 35 -4.20 -1.44 -6.34
C ILE A 35 -5.70 -1.51 -6.57
N SER A 36 -6.23 -0.74 -7.53
CA SER A 36 -7.67 -0.74 -7.86
C SER A 36 -8.14 -2.14 -8.31
N ARG A 37 -7.31 -2.84 -9.08
CA ARG A 37 -7.61 -4.21 -9.52
C ARG A 37 -7.59 -5.20 -8.35
N THR A 38 -6.59 -5.13 -7.46
CA THR A 38 -6.49 -6.02 -6.30
C THR A 38 -7.66 -5.84 -5.34
N VAL A 39 -8.06 -4.59 -5.04
CA VAL A 39 -9.24 -4.29 -4.19
C VAL A 39 -10.52 -4.87 -4.80
N THR A 40 -10.70 -4.72 -6.12
CA THR A 40 -11.87 -5.25 -6.84
C THR A 40 -11.91 -6.78 -6.80
N ASN A 41 -10.78 -7.45 -7.03
CA ASN A 41 -10.67 -8.91 -6.98
C ASN A 41 -11.01 -9.46 -5.59
N ASN A 42 -10.50 -8.81 -4.53
CA ASN A 42 -10.81 -9.19 -3.15
C ASN A 42 -12.30 -9.04 -2.83
N SER A 43 -12.96 -7.99 -3.32
CA SER A 43 -14.41 -7.79 -3.14
C SER A 43 -15.24 -8.91 -3.79
N ILE A 44 -14.89 -9.32 -5.00
CA ILE A 44 -15.58 -10.40 -5.73
C ILE A 44 -15.40 -11.75 -5.01
N LEU A 45 -14.20 -12.06 -4.51
CA LEU A 45 -13.93 -13.28 -3.74
C LEU A 45 -14.79 -13.38 -2.47
N VAL A 46 -14.92 -12.28 -1.72
CA VAL A 46 -15.75 -12.22 -0.50
C VAL A 46 -17.23 -12.43 -0.83
N GLN A 47 -17.73 -11.85 -1.93
CA GLN A 47 -19.12 -12.05 -2.35
C GLN A 47 -19.40 -13.50 -2.77
N ASN A 48 -18.48 -14.14 -3.50
CA ASN A 48 -18.64 -15.53 -3.94
C ASN A 48 -18.57 -16.53 -2.77
N GLN A 49 -17.82 -16.21 -1.69
CA GLN A 49 -17.82 -17.01 -0.46
C GLN A 49 -19.17 -16.99 0.27
N LEU A 50 -19.82 -15.82 0.33
CA LEU A 50 -21.11 -15.65 1.02
C LEU A 50 -22.29 -16.32 0.28
N VAL A 51 -22.18 -16.48 -1.03
CA VAL A 51 -23.20 -17.16 -1.86
C VAL A 51 -23.08 -18.69 -1.81
N ASN A 52 -21.89 -19.22 -1.47
CA ASN A 52 -21.66 -20.67 -1.50
C ASN A 52 -22.03 -21.41 -0.19
N GLU A 53 -22.34 -20.71 0.90
CA GLU A 53 -22.78 -21.34 2.16
C GLU A 53 -24.30 -21.60 2.25
N GLN A 54 -25.07 -21.29 1.20
CA GLN A 54 -26.52 -21.46 1.19
C GLN A 54 -27.03 -22.40 0.10
N THR A 55 -26.48 -23.60 -0.04
CA THR A 55 -27.25 -24.74 -0.58
C THR A 55 -26.74 -26.09 -0.04
N PRO A 56 -27.50 -26.78 0.82
CA PRO A 56 -27.32 -28.22 1.05
C PRO A 56 -28.24 -29.01 0.11
N SER A 57 -27.70 -29.64 -0.94
CA SER A 57 -28.32 -30.85 -1.51
C SER A 57 -27.31 -31.77 -2.24
N LEU A 58 -27.53 -33.08 -1.98
CA LEU A 58 -26.70 -34.28 -2.19
C LEU A 58 -26.44 -34.69 -3.68
N PRO A 59 -25.53 -35.67 -3.94
CA PRO A 59 -24.83 -35.88 -5.21
C PRO A 59 -25.48 -36.92 -6.14
N LYS A 60 -25.05 -36.89 -7.42
CA LYS A 60 -24.65 -38.03 -8.29
C LYS A 60 -24.62 -37.63 -9.78
N ASN A 61 -23.47 -37.67 -10.45
CA ASN A 61 -23.01 -38.80 -11.27
C ASN A 61 -21.95 -38.38 -12.31
N GLU A 62 -21.11 -39.35 -12.65
CA GLU A 62 -19.83 -39.37 -13.36
C GLU A 62 -19.71 -38.82 -14.80
N LYS A 63 -18.43 -38.52 -15.14
CA LYS A 63 -17.72 -38.57 -16.44
C LYS A 63 -17.87 -37.38 -17.40
N ASN A 64 -16.81 -36.58 -17.52
CA ASN A 64 -15.95 -36.56 -18.73
C ASN A 64 -14.77 -35.57 -18.60
N GLU A 65 -13.59 -36.10 -18.91
CA GLU A 65 -12.48 -35.49 -19.67
C GLU A 65 -11.79 -34.23 -19.11
N VAL A 66 -10.60 -34.50 -18.56
CA VAL A 66 -9.34 -33.73 -18.64
C VAL A 66 -9.50 -32.35 -19.29
N PHE A 67 -9.77 -31.35 -18.46
CA PHE A 67 -9.23 -30.02 -18.70
C PHE A 67 -8.13 -29.84 -17.66
N GLU A 68 -6.88 -29.86 -18.13
CA GLU A 68 -5.75 -29.38 -17.34
C GLU A 68 -6.07 -27.93 -16.95
N ALA A 69 -6.66 -27.78 -15.77
CA ALA A 69 -6.62 -26.53 -15.04
C ALA A 69 -5.15 -26.33 -14.68
N ALA A 70 -4.39 -25.76 -15.63
CA ALA A 70 -3.23 -24.97 -15.30
C ALA A 70 -3.71 -24.02 -14.20
N SER A 71 -3.38 -24.37 -12.97
CA SER A 71 -3.57 -23.53 -11.81
C SER A 71 -2.84 -22.24 -12.14
N THR A 72 -3.57 -21.24 -12.62
CA THR A 72 -3.15 -19.87 -12.44
C THR A 72 -3.19 -19.70 -10.93
N GLU A 73 -2.07 -20.01 -10.28
CA GLU A 73 -1.80 -19.54 -8.92
C GLU A 73 -2.32 -18.12 -8.90
N ASP A 74 -3.37 -17.90 -8.12
CA ASP A 74 -3.96 -16.60 -7.91
C ASP A 74 -2.87 -15.80 -7.21
N GLN A 75 -1.98 -15.23 -8.02
CA GLN A 75 -0.77 -14.55 -7.60
C GLN A 75 -1.27 -13.25 -6.99
N ARG A 76 -1.76 -13.37 -5.74
CA ARG A 76 -2.20 -12.25 -4.92
C ARG A 76 -1.02 -11.31 -4.88
N ILE A 77 -1.20 -10.19 -5.56
CA ILE A 77 -0.19 -9.15 -5.61
C ILE A 77 -0.08 -8.63 -4.19
N ASP A 78 1.08 -8.81 -3.58
CA ASP A 78 1.38 -8.22 -2.31
C ASP A 78 1.56 -6.71 -2.50
N LEU A 79 0.47 -5.96 -2.26
CA LEU A 79 0.45 -4.52 -2.41
C LEU A 79 1.43 -3.83 -1.46
N ALA A 80 1.67 -4.43 -0.29
CA ALA A 80 2.61 -3.94 0.70
C ALA A 80 4.03 -3.96 0.13
N HIS A 81 4.44 -5.13 -0.37
CA HIS A 81 5.75 -5.32 -0.97
C HIS A 81 5.97 -4.46 -2.23
N LEU A 82 4.95 -4.32 -3.07
CA LEU A 82 5.02 -3.48 -4.27
C LEU A 82 5.30 -2.00 -3.94
N LEU A 83 4.66 -1.48 -2.89
CA LEU A 83 4.84 -0.09 -2.47
C LEU A 83 6.18 0.12 -1.77
N GLU A 84 6.61 -0.85 -0.97
CA GLU A 84 7.94 -0.86 -0.35
C GLU A 84 9.04 -0.83 -1.42
N GLU A 85 8.92 -1.67 -2.45
CA GLU A 85 9.86 -1.72 -3.58
C GLU A 85 9.90 -0.39 -4.36
N GLU A 86 8.76 0.26 -4.58
CA GLU A 86 8.74 1.56 -5.25
C GLU A 86 9.36 2.67 -4.37
N LEU A 87 9.15 2.63 -3.05
CA LEU A 87 9.73 3.60 -2.13
C LEU A 87 11.25 3.42 -1.98
N GLU A 88 11.72 2.17 -1.96
CA GLU A 88 13.15 1.83 -2.00
C GLU A 88 13.77 2.33 -3.32
N PHE A 89 13.12 2.07 -4.45
CA PHE A 89 13.56 2.59 -5.75
C PHE A 89 13.64 4.14 -5.77
N CYS A 90 12.69 4.83 -5.15
CA CYS A 90 12.77 6.30 -5.00
C CYS A 90 13.93 6.72 -4.10
N THR A 91 14.21 5.96 -3.03
CA THR A 91 15.34 6.20 -2.11
C THR A 91 16.65 6.15 -2.88
N ASP A 92 16.88 5.09 -3.65
CA ASP A 92 18.09 4.91 -4.47
C ASP A 92 18.28 6.05 -5.46
N LEU A 93 17.21 6.50 -6.12
CA LEU A 93 17.28 7.61 -7.06
C LEU A 93 17.60 8.95 -6.37
N ILE A 94 17.00 9.19 -5.20
CA ILE A 94 17.24 10.42 -4.42
C ILE A 94 18.69 10.47 -3.93
N ASP A 95 19.26 9.32 -3.52
CA ASP A 95 20.66 9.21 -3.09
C ASP A 95 21.64 9.34 -4.27
N THR A 96 21.30 8.74 -5.41
CA THR A 96 22.17 8.74 -6.60
C THR A 96 22.14 10.08 -7.35
N PHE A 97 20.99 10.73 -7.39
CA PHE A 97 20.73 11.95 -8.16
C PHE A 97 20.12 13.04 -7.25
N PRO A 98 20.94 13.70 -6.41
CA PRO A 98 20.44 14.74 -5.52
C PRO A 98 19.97 15.97 -6.30
N GLY A 99 18.99 16.70 -5.75
CA GLY A 99 18.55 17.99 -6.29
C GLY A 99 17.44 17.91 -7.35
N HIS A 100 16.76 16.77 -7.48
CA HIS A 100 15.66 16.57 -8.42
C HIS A 100 14.29 16.58 -7.72
N GLU A 101 13.54 17.68 -7.85
CA GLU A 101 12.20 17.88 -7.26
C GLU A 101 11.24 16.74 -7.60
N THR A 102 11.27 16.25 -8.83
CA THR A 102 10.41 15.17 -9.34
C THR A 102 10.42 13.94 -8.45
N LEU A 103 11.60 13.55 -7.94
CA LEU A 103 11.76 12.36 -7.10
C LEU A 103 11.07 12.54 -5.74
N TRP A 104 11.23 13.73 -5.14
CA TRP A 104 10.61 14.08 -3.86
C TRP A 104 9.09 14.19 -3.98
N CYS A 105 8.59 14.81 -5.06
CA CYS A 105 7.15 14.88 -5.33
C CYS A 105 6.52 13.49 -5.52
N HIS A 106 7.20 12.59 -6.25
CA HIS A 106 6.71 11.22 -6.44
C HIS A 106 6.71 10.43 -5.14
N ARG A 107 7.77 10.56 -4.32
CA ARG A 107 7.84 9.94 -2.99
C ARG A 107 6.72 10.42 -2.07
N GLU A 108 6.50 11.74 -1.99
CA GLU A 108 5.39 12.35 -1.24
C GLU A 108 4.03 11.81 -1.66
N ASP A 109 3.80 11.77 -2.96
CA ASP A 109 2.57 11.27 -3.55
C ASP A 109 2.27 9.80 -3.19
N LEU A 110 3.31 8.96 -3.07
CA LEU A 110 3.18 7.57 -2.65
C LEU A 110 2.89 7.46 -1.15
N SER A 111 3.61 8.23 -0.32
CA SER A 111 3.44 8.24 1.14
C SER A 111 2.05 8.74 1.60
N ILE A 112 1.45 9.73 0.93
CA ILE A 112 0.09 10.24 1.24
C ILE A 112 -0.97 9.16 1.07
N LYS A 113 -0.86 8.43 -0.04
CA LYS A 113 -1.97 7.65 -0.60
C LYS A 113 -2.08 6.28 0.04
N TYR A 114 -0.96 5.76 0.51
CA TYR A 114 -0.84 4.44 1.10
C TYR A 114 -0.16 4.60 2.45
N PRO A 115 -0.91 5.06 3.48
CA PRO A 115 -0.39 5.15 4.82
C PRO A 115 0.20 3.78 5.19
N PHE A 116 1.31 3.80 5.92
CA PHE A 116 2.06 2.61 6.33
C PHE A 116 1.19 1.53 7.02
N GLU A 117 -0.03 1.87 7.43
CA GLU A 117 -1.09 0.96 7.94
C GLU A 117 -1.67 0.00 6.87
N ALA A 118 -1.70 0.37 5.58
CA ALA A 118 -2.21 -0.49 4.51
C ALA A 118 -1.25 -1.67 4.20
N VAL A 119 -0.02 -1.58 4.71
CA VAL A 119 1.06 -2.55 4.53
C VAL A 119 1.00 -3.64 5.62
N SER A 120 0.48 -3.33 6.81
CA SER A 120 0.41 -4.26 7.96
C SER A 120 -0.87 -5.11 8.02
N HIS A 121 -1.99 -4.62 7.49
CA HIS A 121 -3.30 -5.26 7.70
C HIS A 121 -3.65 -6.45 6.80
N VAL A 122 -2.81 -6.83 5.83
CA VAL A 122 -3.09 -7.98 4.94
C VAL A 122 -2.51 -9.31 5.49
N SER A 123 -1.63 -9.25 6.48
CA SER A 123 -0.92 -10.43 7.00
C SER A 123 -1.53 -11.07 8.26
N GLN A 124 -2.62 -10.53 8.81
CA GLN A 124 -3.25 -11.12 9.99
C GLN A 124 -4.46 -11.99 9.62
N ALA A 125 -4.18 -13.27 9.39
CA ALA A 125 -5.17 -14.33 9.37
C ALA A 125 -5.69 -14.58 10.80
N MET A 126 -7.02 -14.55 10.96
CA MET A 126 -7.86 -15.13 12.03
C MET A 126 -7.34 -15.07 13.48
N ASP A 127 -7.97 -14.23 14.31
CA ASP A 127 -8.21 -14.58 15.72
C ASP A 127 -9.65 -15.08 15.87
N VAL A 128 -9.77 -16.34 16.28
CA VAL A 128 -10.98 -17.14 16.43
C VAL A 128 -11.75 -16.75 17.69
N ASP A 129 -13.08 -16.71 17.56
CA ASP A 129 -14.17 -16.61 18.55
C ASP A 129 -13.83 -16.45 20.04
N GLY A 130 -14.33 -15.33 20.61
CA GLY A 130 -14.69 -15.24 22.02
C GLY A 130 -16.20 -15.12 22.17
N LEU A 131 -16.88 -16.24 22.45
CA LEU A 131 -18.25 -16.23 22.97
C LEU A 131 -18.33 -15.33 24.22
N ASN A 132 -19.24 -14.36 24.24
CA ASN A 132 -19.97 -14.05 25.48
C ASN A 132 -21.34 -13.41 25.23
N ASP A 133 -22.24 -13.75 26.13
CA ASP A 133 -23.68 -13.93 25.97
C ASP A 133 -24.52 -12.62 25.99
N SER A 134 -25.72 -12.73 25.43
CA SER A 134 -26.76 -11.70 25.48
C SER A 134 -27.38 -11.62 26.87
N SER A 135 -27.45 -10.42 27.49
CA SER A 135 -28.68 -9.92 28.14
C SER A 135 -28.48 -8.61 28.94
N LYS A 136 -29.52 -7.76 28.88
CA LYS A 136 -29.90 -6.63 29.77
C LYS A 136 -29.48 -5.20 29.35
N GLN A 137 -30.38 -4.63 28.55
CA GLN A 137 -31.00 -3.31 28.67
C GLN A 137 -30.58 -2.43 29.87
N GLY A 138 -29.93 -1.30 29.59
CA GLY A 138 -29.61 -0.23 30.55
C GLY A 138 -29.23 1.07 29.85
N TYR A 139 -30.15 2.02 29.80
CA TYR A 139 -29.97 3.38 29.29
C TYR A 139 -28.99 4.16 30.16
N THR A 140 -27.86 4.63 29.61
CA THR A 140 -27.01 5.67 30.21
C THR A 140 -26.43 6.59 29.14
N GLN A 141 -26.40 7.89 29.45
CA GLN A 141 -26.09 9.00 28.54
C GLN A 141 -24.70 8.91 27.89
N GLU A 142 -24.69 9.12 26.57
CA GLU A 142 -23.54 9.37 25.71
C GLU A 142 -22.73 10.60 26.18
N THR A 143 -21.75 10.42 27.06
CA THR A 143 -20.64 11.39 27.15
C THR A 143 -19.68 11.12 26.02
N LYS A 144 -19.59 12.09 25.09
CA LYS A 144 -18.65 12.18 23.97
C LYS A 144 -17.20 11.94 24.42
N ARG A 145 -16.79 10.68 24.54
CA ARG A 145 -15.38 10.30 24.53
C ARG A 145 -14.94 10.30 23.08
N LEU A 146 -14.07 11.25 22.70
CA LEU A 146 -13.29 11.12 21.48
C LEU A 146 -12.62 9.75 21.54
N LYS A 147 -13.05 8.84 20.65
CA LYS A 147 -12.29 7.64 20.37
C LYS A 147 -10.96 8.12 19.82
N ARG A 148 -9.92 7.99 20.63
CA ARG A 148 -8.53 8.17 20.23
C ARG A 148 -8.34 7.30 18.98
N ALA A 149 -7.91 7.91 17.89
CA ALA A 149 -7.65 7.20 16.63
C ALA A 149 -6.74 5.99 16.90
N PRO A 150 -6.85 4.90 16.12
CA PRO A 150 -5.88 3.81 16.15
C PRO A 150 -4.48 4.41 16.10
N THR A 151 -3.58 3.91 16.95
CA THR A 151 -2.18 4.31 17.00
C THR A 151 -1.59 4.12 15.62
N GLN A 152 -1.45 5.23 14.87
CA GLN A 152 -0.85 5.26 13.55
C GLN A 152 0.50 4.55 13.62
N ASP A 153 0.70 3.55 12.76
CA ASP A 153 1.85 2.65 12.78
C ASP A 153 3.17 3.44 12.79
N SER A 154 3.77 3.53 13.98
CA SER A 154 4.98 4.32 14.25
C SER A 154 6.21 3.90 13.45
N LEU A 155 6.24 2.67 12.93
CA LEU A 155 7.42 2.07 12.30
C LEU A 155 7.73 2.64 10.92
N GLY A 156 6.73 2.78 10.05
CA GLY A 156 6.95 3.33 8.70
C GLY A 156 7.31 4.81 8.73
N LEU A 157 6.67 5.54 9.64
CA LEU A 157 6.96 6.96 9.87
C LEU A 157 8.36 7.18 10.44
N GLU A 158 8.79 6.34 11.40
CA GLU A 158 10.13 6.42 11.97
C GLU A 158 11.21 6.18 10.90
N MET A 159 11.00 5.21 10.00
CA MET A 159 11.90 4.98 8.88
C MET A 159 12.01 6.19 7.95
N GLU A 160 10.90 6.88 7.70
CA GLU A 160 10.86 8.07 6.85
C GLU A 160 11.57 9.27 7.50
N TYR A 161 11.37 9.50 8.79
CA TYR A 161 12.13 10.52 9.52
C TYR A 161 13.63 10.23 9.55
N ARG A 162 14.01 8.97 9.77
CA ARG A 162 15.41 8.55 9.73
C ARG A 162 16.02 8.75 8.35
N PHE A 163 15.29 8.45 7.28
CA PHE A 163 15.72 8.71 5.91
C PHE A 163 16.01 10.20 5.70
N ILE A 164 15.08 11.07 6.08
CA ILE A 164 15.24 12.52 5.96
C ILE A 164 16.42 13.03 6.78
N ASP A 165 16.54 12.59 8.03
CA ASP A 165 17.64 13.00 8.90
C ASP A 165 19.00 12.55 8.33
N ASN A 166 19.07 11.35 7.74
CA ASN A 166 20.26 10.88 7.05
C ASN A 166 20.62 11.73 5.83
N ILE A 167 19.63 12.11 5.00
CA ILE A 167 19.85 13.04 3.88
C ILE A 167 20.38 14.37 4.41
N LEU A 168 19.68 15.00 5.36
CA LEU A 168 20.05 16.31 5.90
C LEU A 168 21.43 16.32 6.57
N ALA A 169 21.83 15.23 7.22
CA ALA A 169 23.14 15.10 7.86
C ALA A 169 24.30 15.00 6.85
N ASN A 170 24.06 14.36 5.70
CA ASN A 170 25.12 14.03 4.74
C ASN A 170 25.09 14.89 3.46
N CYS A 171 24.07 15.74 3.31
CA CYS A 171 23.85 16.46 2.06
C CYS A 171 24.91 17.54 1.80
N ARG A 172 25.44 17.54 0.57
CA ARG A 172 26.26 18.64 0.03
C ARG A 172 25.51 19.51 -0.97
N ASP A 173 24.39 18.99 -1.50
CA ASP A 173 23.56 19.68 -2.49
C ASP A 173 22.50 20.56 -1.81
N VAL A 174 22.41 21.82 -2.23
CA VAL A 174 21.54 22.80 -1.59
C VAL A 174 20.07 22.52 -1.90
N GLU A 175 19.76 22.11 -3.12
CA GLU A 175 18.39 21.82 -3.54
C GLU A 175 17.87 20.56 -2.86
N GLN A 176 18.69 19.52 -2.77
CA GLN A 176 18.37 18.30 -2.03
C GLN A 176 18.06 18.59 -0.56
N ALA A 177 18.86 19.42 0.12
CA ALA A 177 18.58 19.82 1.49
C ALA A 177 17.27 20.63 1.61
N ARG A 178 16.98 21.49 0.62
CA ARG A 178 15.73 22.24 0.53
C ARG A 178 14.53 21.31 0.37
N PHE A 179 14.60 20.33 -0.53
CA PHE A 179 13.54 19.34 -0.75
C PHE A 179 13.33 18.44 0.47
N ALA A 180 14.40 17.90 1.06
CA ALA A 180 14.31 17.09 2.28
C ALA A 180 13.67 17.87 3.44
N THR A 181 14.02 19.16 3.59
CA THR A 181 13.41 20.03 4.60
C THR A 181 11.93 20.30 4.33
N ALA A 182 11.56 20.54 3.07
CA ALA A 182 10.16 20.73 2.69
C ALA A 182 9.34 19.46 2.96
N TYR A 183 9.88 18.30 2.57
CA TYR A 183 9.28 17.00 2.79
C TYR A 183 9.10 16.68 4.28
N ARG A 184 10.09 17.01 5.12
CA ARG A 184 9.97 16.91 6.59
C ARG A 184 8.81 17.74 7.14
N LYS A 185 8.72 19.01 6.72
CA LYS A 185 7.64 19.92 7.15
C LYS A 185 6.28 19.41 6.70
N TRP A 186 6.22 18.86 5.49
CA TRP A 186 5.03 18.23 4.95
C TRP A 186 4.60 17.04 5.82
N LEU A 187 5.50 16.09 6.15
CA LEU A 187 5.19 14.97 7.04
C LEU A 187 4.64 15.43 8.40
N ILE A 188 5.29 16.41 9.03
CA ILE A 188 4.85 16.96 10.33
C ILE A 188 3.44 17.56 10.21
N SER A 189 3.15 18.27 9.12
CA SER A 189 1.86 18.91 8.90
C SER A 189 0.76 17.90 8.56
N PHE A 190 1.11 16.82 7.85
CA PHE A 190 0.19 15.75 7.48
C PHE A 190 -0.24 14.91 8.69
N LEU A 191 0.68 14.66 9.64
CA LEU A 191 0.43 13.84 10.83
C LEU A 191 -0.15 14.60 12.02
N GLY A 192 -0.07 15.93 11.99
CA GLY A 192 -0.60 16.82 13.02
C GLY A 192 -2.08 17.19 12.86
N GLN A 193 -2.82 16.59 11.92
CA GLN A 193 -4.23 16.87 11.62
C GLN A 193 -5.18 15.76 12.07
#